data_AF-A0A3B9WWC8-F1
#
_entry.id   AF-A0A3B9WWC8-F1
#
_cell.length_a   1.000
_cell.length_b   1.000
_cell.length_c   1.000
_cell.angle_alpha   90.00
_cell.angle_beta   90.00
_cell.angle_gamma   90.00
#
_symmetry.space_group_name_H-M   'P 1'
#
loop_
_entity.id
_entity.type
_entity.pdbx_description
1 polymer ?
#
loop_
_entity_poly.entity_id
_entity_poly.type
_entity_poly.pdbx_seq_one_letter_code
_entity_poly.pdbx_strand_id
1 'polypeptide(L)'
;MELKEILRDRVHTMLRKKTWLPLLIAASAAVVYILAVRKLGFGIPCLFHRVTGFKCPGCGVTGMLTALSRLDFKTAFSSNPFLFITLPFPAFELIFMWSRSVNKRKSPSWNEGLLIFYLILLISWGIVRNIICVN
;
A
#
# COMPACT_ATOMS: atom_id res chain seq x y z
N MET A 1 -36.90 34.41 16.76
CA MET A 1 -36.11 33.55 17.67
C MET A 1 -35.44 32.42 16.90
N GLU A 2 -36.16 31.74 16.02
CA GLU A 2 -35.70 30.53 15.32
C GLU A 2 -34.50 30.71 14.39
N LEU A 3 -34.36 31.86 13.70
CA LEU A 3 -33.23 32.08 12.78
C LEU A 3 -31.87 32.08 13.51
N LYS A 4 -31.81 32.54 14.76
CA LYS A 4 -30.58 32.56 15.56
C LYS A 4 -30.19 31.16 16.07
N GLU A 5 -31.16 30.28 16.33
CA GLU A 5 -30.91 28.88 16.69
C GLU A 5 -30.47 28.06 15.49
N ILE A 6 -31.14 28.21 14.34
CA ILE A 6 -30.77 27.53 13.09
C ILE A 6 -29.35 27.94 12.63
N LEU A 7 -28.99 29.22 12.76
CA LEU A 7 -27.64 29.70 12.46
C LEU A 7 -26.60 29.16 13.46
N ARG A 8 -26.94 29.08 14.75
CA ARG A 8 -26.08 28.51 15.80
C ARG A 8 -25.81 27.02 15.57
N ASP A 9 -26.82 26.26 15.18
CA ASP A 9 -26.69 24.82 14.89
C ASP A 9 -25.89 24.54 13.60
N ARG A 10 -26.03 25.38 12.57
CA ARG A 10 -25.17 25.33 11.38
C ARG A 10 -23.72 25.66 11.69
N VAL A 11 -23.48 26.67 12.51
CA VAL A 11 -22.12 27.05 12.93
C VAL A 11 -21.49 25.94 13.78
N HIS A 12 -22.22 25.29 14.70
CA HIS A 12 -21.71 24.16 15.47
C HIS A 12 -21.51 22.87 14.65
N THR A 13 -22.32 22.60 13.64
CA THR A 13 -22.09 21.47 12.71
C THR A 13 -20.88 21.71 11.80
N MET A 14 -20.60 22.96 11.43
CA MET A 14 -19.36 23.33 10.73
C MET A 14 -18.12 23.31 11.64
N LEU A 15 -18.22 23.80 12.89
CA LEU A 15 -17.11 23.85 13.86
C LEU A 15 -16.72 22.47 14.45
N ARG A 16 -17.57 21.46 14.32
CA ARG A 16 -17.40 20.10 14.88
C ARG A 16 -16.80 19.08 13.90
N LYS A 17 -16.37 19.49 12.71
CA LYS A 17 -15.49 18.65 11.87
C LYS A 17 -14.03 18.88 12.25
N LYS A 18 -13.65 18.41 13.43
CA LYS A 18 -12.26 18.36 13.92
C LYS A 18 -11.46 17.27 13.18
N THR A 19 -11.57 17.20 11.86
CA THR A 19 -10.92 16.21 10.99
C THR A 19 -9.39 16.38 10.95
N TRP A 20 -8.89 17.55 11.35
CA TRP A 20 -7.46 17.84 11.45
C TRP A 20 -6.79 17.18 12.66
N LEU A 21 -7.51 17.01 13.79
CA LEU A 21 -6.93 16.42 15.00
C LEU A 21 -6.48 14.95 14.81
N PRO A 22 -7.29 14.04 14.23
CA PRO A 22 -6.84 12.69 13.97
C PRO A 22 -5.70 12.64 12.94
N LEU A 23 -5.68 13.57 11.97
CA LEU A 23 -4.57 13.68 11.00
C LEU A 23 -3.26 14.09 11.68
N LEU A 24 -3.30 15.05 12.59
CA LEU A 24 -2.11 15.45 13.38
C LEU A 24 -1.63 14.32 14.29
N ILE A 25 -2.54 13.57 14.91
CA ILE A 25 -2.20 12.41 15.75
C ILE A 25 -1.54 11.32 14.90
N ALA A 26 -2.11 11.00 13.74
CA ALA A 26 -1.54 10.02 12.82
C ALA A 26 -0.16 10.46 12.29
N ALA A 27 -0.01 11.72 11.91
CA ALA A 27 1.26 12.27 11.43
C ALA A 27 2.34 12.25 12.52
N SER A 28 2.01 12.65 13.75
CA SER A 28 2.96 12.62 14.88
C SER A 28 3.35 11.19 15.25
N ALA A 29 2.40 10.25 15.29
CA ALA A 29 2.70 8.83 15.48
C ALA A 29 3.63 8.27 14.39
N ALA A 30 3.41 8.65 13.13
CA ALA A 30 4.28 8.26 12.02
C ALA A 30 5.70 8.83 12.15
N VAL A 31 5.85 10.09 12.56
CA VAL A 31 7.17 10.72 12.79
C VAL A 31 7.91 10.02 13.93
N VAL A 32 7.23 9.77 15.06
CA VAL A 32 7.81 9.05 16.20
C VAL A 32 8.25 7.65 15.78
N TYR A 33 7.41 6.93 15.03
CA TYR A 33 7.76 5.62 14.49
C TYR A 33 8.99 5.67 13.58
N ILE A 34 9.07 6.60 12.64
CA ILE A 34 10.22 6.75 11.73
C ILE A 34 11.50 7.04 12.52
N LEU A 35 11.44 7.93 13.51
CA LEU A 35 12.59 8.25 14.37
C LEU A 35 13.00 7.04 15.22
N ALA A 36 12.04 6.30 15.76
CA ALA A 36 12.29 5.08 16.52
C ALA A 36 12.97 4.00 15.65
N VAL A 37 12.46 3.75 14.43
CA VAL A 37 13.06 2.81 13.47
C VAL A 37 14.47 3.24 13.10
N ARG A 38 14.71 4.53 12.86
CA ARG A 38 16.04 5.07 12.52
C ARG A 38 17.05 4.95 13.66
N LYS A 39 16.62 5.13 14.92
CA LYS A 39 17.52 5.10 16.09
C LYS A 39 17.72 3.70 16.67
N LEU A 40 16.69 2.86 16.69
CA LEU A 40 16.71 1.54 17.31
C LEU A 40 17.06 0.43 16.32
N GLY A 41 17.02 0.68 15.01
CA GLY A 41 17.31 -0.31 13.97
C GLY A 41 16.24 -1.39 13.80
N PHE A 42 15.20 -1.39 14.63
CA PHE A 42 14.07 -2.31 14.54
C PHE A 42 12.97 -1.74 13.64
N GLY A 43 12.97 -2.13 12.36
CA GLY A 43 11.77 -2.07 11.52
C GLY A 43 10.81 -3.20 11.88
N ILE A 44 9.50 -3.03 11.64
CA ILE A 44 8.52 -4.12 11.84
C ILE A 44 8.94 -5.31 10.95
N PRO A 45 9.42 -6.42 11.52
CA PRO A 45 9.80 -7.57 10.71
C PRO A 45 8.54 -8.22 10.16
N CYS A 46 8.65 -8.83 8.98
CA CYS A 46 7.61 -9.63 8.35
C CYS A 46 7.21 -10.77 9.31
N LEU A 47 6.12 -10.62 10.08
CA LEU A 47 5.68 -11.61 11.07
C LEU A 47 5.52 -13.01 10.44
N PHE A 48 5.00 -13.05 9.21
CA PHE A 48 4.89 -14.27 8.43
C PHE A 48 6.25 -14.97 8.24
N HIS A 49 7.28 -14.22 7.87
CA HIS A 49 8.63 -14.76 7.71
C HIS A 49 9.24 -15.20 9.04
N ARG A 50 8.95 -14.46 10.13
CA ARG A 50 9.43 -14.81 11.47
C ARG A 50 8.81 -16.12 11.99
N VAL A 51 7.55 -16.37 11.66
CA VAL A 51 6.82 -17.57 12.12
C VAL A 51 7.06 -18.76 11.20
N THR A 52 7.06 -18.56 9.88
CA THR A 52 7.09 -19.65 8.89
C THR A 52 8.45 -19.86 8.23
N GLY A 53 9.38 -18.90 8.34
CA GLY A 53 10.63 -18.89 7.57
C GLY A 53 10.46 -18.51 6.09
N PHE A 54 9.22 -18.44 5.57
CA PHE A 54 8.97 -18.12 4.15
C PHE A 54 8.79 -16.64 3.89
N LYS A 55 9.19 -16.17 2.71
CA LYS A 55 8.97 -14.77 2.29
C LYS A 55 7.56 -14.64 1.72
N CYS A 56 6.68 -13.87 2.37
CA CYS A 56 5.36 -13.60 1.80
C CYS A 56 5.49 -12.75 0.52
N PRO A 57 4.50 -12.79 -0.41
CA PRO A 57 4.57 -12.02 -1.65
C PRO A 57 4.76 -10.52 -1.39
N GLY A 58 4.14 -9.99 -0.32
CA GLY A 58 4.30 -8.59 0.09
C GLY A 58 5.73 -8.22 0.49
N CYS A 59 6.44 -9.07 1.22
CA CYS A 59 7.82 -8.82 1.63
C CYS A 59 8.77 -8.80 0.41
N GLY A 60 8.46 -9.56 -0.65
CA GLY A 60 9.14 -9.47 -1.95
C GLY A 60 8.85 -8.17 -2.71
N VAL A 61 7.59 -7.68 -2.70
CA VAL A 61 7.22 -6.39 -3.30
C VAL A 61 7.95 -5.24 -2.62
N THR A 62 7.94 -5.19 -1.28
CA THR A 62 8.60 -4.13 -0.51
C THR A 62 10.09 -4.10 -0.78
N GLY A 63 10.76 -5.27 -0.83
CA GLY A 63 12.17 -5.36 -1.17
C GLY A 63 12.47 -4.82 -2.57
N MET A 64 11.64 -5.20 -3.56
CA MET A 64 11.77 -4.72 -4.94
C MET A 64 11.61 -3.19 -5.03
N LEU A 65 10.57 -2.63 -4.43
CA LEU A 65 10.31 -1.19 -4.45
C LEU A 65 11.40 -0.40 -3.70
N THR A 66 11.92 -0.95 -2.60
CA THR A 66 13.03 -0.33 -1.84
C THR A 66 14.34 -0.34 -2.62
N ALA A 67 14.60 -1.37 -3.41
CA ALA A 67 15.77 -1.42 -4.29
C ALA A 67 15.61 -0.49 -5.49
N LEU A 68 14.42 -0.43 -6.09
CA LEU A 68 14.08 0.52 -7.17
C LEU A 68 14.24 1.97 -6.73
N SER A 69 13.88 2.34 -5.50
CA SER A 69 14.06 3.70 -4.99
C SER A 69 15.53 4.10 -4.83
N ARG A 70 16.44 3.12 -4.78
CA ARG A 70 17.90 3.31 -4.78
C ARG A 70 18.52 3.10 -6.17
N LEU A 71 17.71 2.91 -7.20
CA LEU A 71 18.12 2.57 -8.57
C LEU A 71 18.96 1.27 -8.67
N ASP A 72 18.81 0.37 -7.70
CA ASP A 72 19.45 -0.94 -7.71
C ASP A 72 18.54 -1.97 -8.39
N PHE A 73 18.64 -2.03 -9.71
CA PHE A 73 17.84 -2.95 -10.53
C PHE A 73 18.16 -4.43 -10.28
N LYS A 74 19.42 -4.75 -9.92
CA LYS A 74 19.84 -6.13 -9.68
C LYS A 74 19.18 -6.69 -8.43
N THR A 75 19.21 -5.92 -7.34
CA THR A 75 18.53 -6.28 -6.08
C THR A 75 17.02 -6.22 -6.24
N ALA A 76 16.49 -5.29 -7.04
CA ALA A 76 15.06 -5.23 -7.31
C ALA A 76 14.55 -6.49 -8.03
N PHE A 77 15.26 -6.90 -9.09
CA PHE A 77 14.93 -8.10 -9.84
C PHE A 77 15.00 -9.35 -8.96
N SER A 78 16.08 -9.55 -8.20
CA SER A 78 16.21 -10.72 -7.31
C SER A 78 15.17 -10.74 -6.18
N SER A 79 14.70 -9.56 -5.76
CA SER A 79 13.65 -9.45 -4.73
C SER A 79 12.31 -9.97 -5.22
N ASN A 80 11.89 -9.66 -6.46
CA ASN A 80 10.64 -10.19 -7.03
C ASN A 80 10.67 -10.18 -8.58
N PRO A 81 11.20 -11.23 -9.23
CA PRO A 81 11.34 -11.24 -10.69
C PRO A 81 10.02 -11.11 -11.44
N PHE A 82 8.98 -11.82 -10.99
CA PHE A 82 7.64 -11.79 -11.59
C PHE A 82 7.06 -10.37 -11.59
N LEU A 83 7.05 -9.71 -10.43
CA LEU A 83 6.48 -8.38 -10.31
C LEU A 83 7.35 -7.34 -11.02
N PHE A 84 8.68 -7.51 -11.02
CA PHE A 84 9.60 -6.61 -11.71
C PHE A 84 9.35 -6.60 -13.22
N ILE A 85 9.20 -7.78 -13.83
CA ILE A 85 8.90 -7.92 -15.27
C ILE A 85 7.50 -7.41 -15.58
N THR A 86 6.52 -7.75 -14.74
CA THR A 86 5.13 -7.35 -14.96
C THR A 86 4.82 -5.94 -14.47
N LEU A 87 5.78 -5.20 -13.92
CA LEU A 87 5.61 -3.86 -13.32
C LEU A 87 4.85 -2.83 -14.17
N PRO A 88 4.97 -2.81 -15.51
CA PRO A 88 4.18 -1.91 -16.35
C PRO A 88 2.66 -2.13 -16.21
N PHE A 89 2.22 -3.36 -15.94
CA PHE A 89 0.81 -3.71 -15.78
C PHE A 89 0.16 -3.08 -14.53
N PRO A 90 0.64 -3.28 -13.28
CA PRO A 90 0.07 -2.62 -12.12
C PRO A 90 0.25 -1.10 -12.18
N ALA A 91 1.32 -0.59 -12.80
CA ALA A 91 1.49 0.84 -13.03
C ALA A 91 0.38 1.40 -13.95
N PHE A 92 0.09 0.69 -15.06
CA PHE A 92 -1.00 1.03 -15.96
C PHE A 92 -2.36 0.99 -15.24
N GLU A 93 -2.65 -0.08 -14.48
CA GLU A 93 -3.90 -0.20 -13.73
C GLU A 93 -4.09 0.94 -12.73
N LEU A 94 -3.04 1.34 -12.01
CA LEU A 94 -3.09 2.48 -11.09
C LEU A 94 -3.44 3.78 -11.83
N ILE A 95 -2.82 4.04 -12.97
CA ILE A 95 -3.10 5.23 -13.80
C ILE A 95 -4.52 5.17 -14.37
N PHE A 96 -4.95 4.00 -14.86
CA PHE A 96 -6.27 3.77 -15.42
C PHE A 96 -7.37 3.99 -14.37
N MET A 97 -7.22 3.40 -13.20
CA MET A 97 -8.14 3.57 -12.07
C MET A 97 -8.15 5.02 -11.59
N TRP A 98 -7.00 5.68 -11.50
CA TRP A 98 -6.91 7.10 -11.11
C TRP A 98 -7.63 8.00 -12.11
N SER A 99 -7.38 7.82 -13.41
CA SER A 99 -8.06 8.56 -14.48
C SER A 99 -9.59 8.38 -14.43
N ARG A 100 -10.08 7.15 -14.20
CA ARG A 100 -11.52 6.90 -14.09
C ARG A 100 -12.12 7.50 -12.83
N SER A 101 -11.40 7.46 -11.71
CA SER A 101 -11.82 8.07 -10.44
C SER A 101 -12.01 9.58 -10.57
N VAL A 102 -11.04 10.27 -11.20
CA VAL A 102 -11.12 11.71 -11.50
C VAL A 102 -12.32 12.01 -12.42
N ASN A 103 -12.56 11.15 -13.41
CA ASN A 103 -13.67 11.29 -14.36
C ASN A 103 -15.01 10.71 -13.85
N LYS A 104 -15.10 10.28 -12.58
CA LYS A 104 -16.27 9.61 -11.96
C LYS A 104 -16.85 8.44 -12.78
N ARG A 105 -16.00 7.74 -13.53
CA ARG A 105 -16.39 6.57 -14.31
C ARG A 105 -16.27 5.31 -13.46
N LYS A 106 -17.29 4.46 -13.47
CA LYS A 106 -17.21 3.12 -12.83
C LYS A 106 -16.12 2.29 -13.51
N SER A 107 -15.43 1.44 -12.75
CA SER A 107 -14.50 0.44 -13.32
C SER A 107 -15.29 -0.56 -14.18
N PRO A 108 -14.74 -1.04 -15.31
CA PRO A 108 -15.37 -2.13 -16.05
C PRO A 108 -15.36 -3.42 -15.20
N SER A 109 -16.40 -4.24 -15.34
CA SER A 109 -16.56 -5.49 -14.59
C SER A 109 -15.44 -6.51 -14.83
N TRP A 110 -14.87 -6.52 -16.05
CA TRP A 110 -13.73 -7.37 -16.41
C TRP A 110 -12.45 -7.03 -15.64
N ASN A 111 -12.31 -5.81 -15.14
CA ASN A 111 -11.08 -5.39 -14.46
C ASN A 111 -10.89 -6.15 -13.14
N GLU A 112 -11.99 -6.37 -12.42
CA GLU A 112 -11.94 -7.10 -11.14
C GLU A 112 -11.46 -8.54 -11.34
N GLY A 113 -12.01 -9.24 -12.35
CA GLY A 113 -11.57 -10.60 -12.69
C GLY A 113 -10.09 -10.66 -13.10
N LEU A 114 -9.63 -9.68 -13.87
CA LEU A 114 -8.24 -9.57 -14.30
C LEU A 114 -7.28 -9.26 -13.13
N LEU A 115 -7.67 -8.39 -12.19
CA LEU A 115 -6.90 -8.13 -10.97
C LEU A 115 -6.84 -9.34 -10.03
N ILE A 116 -7.96 -10.06 -9.87
CA ILE A 116 -8.00 -11.32 -9.09
C ILE A 116 -7.10 -12.36 -9.74
N PHE A 117 -7.19 -12.54 -11.06
CA PHE A 117 -6.33 -13.45 -11.79
C PHE A 117 -4.84 -13.10 -11.61
N TYR A 118 -4.49 -11.81 -11.73
CA TYR A 118 -3.13 -11.33 -11.49
C TYR A 118 -2.66 -11.59 -10.04
N LEU A 119 -3.54 -11.38 -9.06
CA LEU A 119 -3.24 -11.66 -7.65
C LEU A 119 -2.95 -13.14 -7.42
N ILE A 120 -3.72 -14.04 -8.04
CA ILE A 120 -3.49 -15.49 -8.00
C ILE A 120 -2.12 -15.83 -8.59
N LEU A 121 -1.76 -15.24 -9.74
CA LEU A 121 -0.43 -15.45 -10.34
C LEU A 121 0.70 -14.96 -9.41
N LEU A 122 0.54 -13.79 -8.81
CA LEU A 122 1.53 -13.22 -7.89
C LEU A 122 1.72 -14.11 -6.63
N ILE A 123 0.62 -14.60 -6.06
CA ILE A 123 0.66 -15.53 -4.92
C ILE A 123 1.30 -16.85 -5.33
N SER A 124 0.92 -17.39 -6.49
CA SER A 124 1.47 -18.65 -7.02
C SER A 124 2.97 -18.55 -7.23
N TRP A 125 3.46 -17.45 -7.81
CA TRP A 125 4.89 -17.17 -7.91
C TRP A 125 5.55 -17.07 -6.53
N GLY A 126 4.88 -16.41 -5.57
CA GLY A 126 5.30 -16.34 -4.18
C GLY A 126 5.47 -17.72 -3.54
N ILE A 127 4.59 -18.67 -3.84
CA ILE A 127 4.70 -20.05 -3.35
C ILE A 127 5.86 -20.77 -4.05
N VAL A 128 5.90 -20.73 -5.38
CA VAL A 128 6.92 -21.40 -6.20
C VAL A 128 8.33 -21.00 -5.80
N ARG A 129 8.61 -19.70 -5.62
CA ARG A 129 9.94 -19.24 -5.19
C ARG A 129 10.33 -19.69 -3.80
N ASN A 130 9.36 -19.88 -2.90
CA ASN A 130 9.63 -20.31 -1.53
C ASN A 130 9.91 -21.81 -1.51
N ILE A 131 9.34 -22.60 -2.42
CA ILE A 131 9.65 -24.02 -2.54
C ILE A 131 10.99 -24.23 -3.23
N ILE A 132 11.26 -23.51 -4.32
CA ILE A 132 12.49 -23.67 -5.12
C ILE A 132 13.72 -23.16 -4.37
N CYS A 133 13.59 -22.11 -3.54
CA CYS A 133 14.72 -21.45 -2.89
C CYS A 133 14.97 -21.91 -1.43
N VAL A 134 14.09 -22.75 -0.87
CA VAL A 134 14.24 -23.36 0.47
C VAL A 134 14.76 -24.82 0.37
N ASN A 135 15.03 -25.30 -0.85
CA ASN A 135 15.68 -26.57 -1.13
C ASN A 135 17.05 -26.32 -1.79
#